data_AF-A0A840SMZ4-F1
#
_entry.id   AF-A0A840SMZ4-F1
#
_cell.length_a   1.000
_cell.length_b   1.000
_cell.length_c   1.000
_cell.angle_alpha   90.00
_cell.angle_beta   90.00
_cell.angle_gamma   90.00
#
_symmetry.space_group_name_H-M   'P 1'
#
loop_
_entity.id
_entity.type
_entity.pdbx_description
1 polymer ?
#
loop_
_entity_poly.entity_id
_entity_poly.type
_entity_poly.pdbx_seq_one_letter_code
_entity_poly.pdbx_strand_id
1 'polypeptide(L)'
;MTIGGAADPVPTVDLTLGAPKRTNTSAGAAAGKSPEDAVRRAALETLEHLHLDRLRAGSGELAPLDPMSEPAIAPHVAWLGGQFRGLEIRARAFKPGYVVAVAASADLDGGRRTEGSAARLGRAGAVRAAVEEAMFHWRNMVELERAAPDLAAMAEVDRARIARYRGALPREIWPPADARDPGEVDGTDVEGLLAAVAVVSGRRVRAFDLTTPEVGVPVVRIHLG
;
A
#
# COMPACT_ATOMS: atom_id res chain seq x y z
N MET A 1 -18.51 10.51 -8.38
CA MET A 1 -19.37 9.74 -7.44
C MET A 1 -19.15 10.27 -6.03
N THR A 2 -20.20 10.42 -5.21
CA THR A 2 -20.12 11.00 -3.85
C THR A 2 -20.85 10.11 -2.84
N ILE A 3 -20.21 9.82 -1.70
CA ILE A 3 -20.81 9.08 -0.58
C ILE A 3 -20.64 9.90 0.70
N GLY A 4 -21.71 10.06 1.49
CA GLY A 4 -21.71 10.78 2.78
C GLY A 4 -22.33 12.20 2.79
N GLY A 5 -23.31 12.50 1.92
CA GLY A 5 -24.12 13.74 1.96
C GLY A 5 -23.82 14.78 0.86
N ALA A 6 -24.46 15.96 0.94
CA ALA A 6 -24.43 17.03 -0.08
C ALA A 6 -23.04 17.66 -0.26
N ALA A 7 -22.60 17.89 -1.50
CA ALA A 7 -21.20 18.22 -1.82
C ALA A 7 -20.91 19.73 -1.89
N ASP A 8 -19.82 20.16 -1.23
CA ASP A 8 -19.18 21.46 -1.49
C ASP A 8 -18.17 21.33 -2.65
N PRO A 9 -18.00 22.35 -3.51
CA PRO A 9 -17.02 22.29 -4.60
C PRO A 9 -15.59 22.10 -4.08
N VAL A 10 -14.83 21.17 -4.69
CA VAL A 10 -13.40 21.00 -4.43
C VAL A 10 -12.61 21.79 -5.46
N PRO A 11 -11.71 22.70 -5.05
CA PRO A 11 -10.84 23.40 -6.00
C PRO A 11 -9.98 22.42 -6.81
N THR A 12 -9.89 22.62 -8.13
CA THR A 12 -9.08 21.77 -9.02
C THR A 12 -7.63 21.65 -8.56
N VAL A 13 -7.08 22.73 -7.98
CA VAL A 13 -5.72 22.76 -7.42
C VAL A 13 -5.49 21.75 -6.30
N ASP A 14 -6.54 21.26 -5.64
CA ASP A 14 -6.47 20.26 -4.57
C ASP A 14 -6.56 18.82 -5.13
N LEU A 15 -6.81 18.67 -6.44
CA LEU A 15 -6.86 17.39 -7.16
C LEU A 15 -5.62 17.13 -8.02
N THR A 16 -4.86 18.17 -8.36
CA THR A 16 -3.71 18.09 -9.27
C THR A 16 -2.39 17.87 -8.53
N LEU A 17 -1.61 16.87 -8.96
CA LEU A 17 -0.24 16.68 -8.48
C LEU A 17 0.67 17.81 -8.92
N GLY A 18 1.53 18.29 -8.02
CA GLY A 18 2.47 19.38 -8.32
C GLY A 18 1.80 20.75 -8.52
N ALA A 19 0.54 20.93 -8.12
CA ALA A 19 -0.12 22.23 -8.17
C ALA A 19 0.68 23.27 -7.35
N PRO A 20 0.89 24.51 -7.88
CA PRO A 20 1.63 25.53 -7.17
C PRO A 20 1.10 25.79 -5.77
N LYS A 21 1.99 25.88 -4.78
CA LYS A 21 1.66 26.14 -3.35
C LYS A 21 0.80 25.05 -2.68
N ARG A 22 0.69 23.86 -3.28
CA ARG A 22 0.04 22.69 -2.68
C ARG A 22 1.04 21.54 -2.55
N THR A 23 0.83 20.70 -1.55
CA THR A 23 1.62 19.49 -1.28
C THR A 23 0.78 18.25 -1.53
N ASN A 24 0.09 18.20 -2.67
CA ASN A 24 -0.76 17.07 -3.02
C ASN A 24 0.09 15.83 -3.30
N THR A 25 -0.25 14.71 -2.69
CA THR A 25 0.39 13.41 -2.94
C THR A 25 -0.40 12.62 -3.98
N SER A 26 0.22 11.58 -4.55
CA SER A 26 -0.43 10.61 -5.44
C SER A 26 -1.47 9.74 -4.75
N ALA A 27 -1.52 9.73 -3.41
CA ALA A 27 -2.44 8.90 -2.65
C ALA A 27 -3.89 9.07 -3.12
N GLY A 28 -4.52 7.92 -3.40
CA GLY A 28 -5.91 7.87 -3.86
C GLY A 28 -6.09 8.22 -5.34
N ALA A 29 -5.01 8.37 -6.13
CA ALA A 29 -5.10 8.53 -7.57
C ALA A 29 -4.67 7.24 -8.29
N ALA A 30 -5.52 6.72 -9.17
CA ALA A 30 -5.22 5.51 -9.93
C ALA A 30 -5.70 5.59 -11.37
N ALA A 31 -4.92 4.97 -12.27
CA ALA A 31 -5.34 4.68 -13.63
C ALA A 31 -5.95 3.26 -13.71
N GLY A 32 -6.87 3.05 -14.66
CA GLY A 32 -7.55 1.78 -14.85
C GLY A 32 -7.90 1.48 -16.30
N LYS A 33 -8.30 0.24 -16.58
CA LYS A 33 -8.75 -0.19 -17.91
C LYS A 33 -10.11 0.38 -18.29
N SER A 34 -10.88 0.81 -17.29
CA SER A 34 -12.16 1.51 -17.40
C SER A 34 -12.24 2.55 -16.27
N PRO A 35 -13.17 3.52 -16.34
CA PRO A 35 -13.42 4.42 -15.21
C PRO A 35 -13.71 3.67 -13.91
N GLU A 36 -14.53 2.61 -13.97
CA GLU A 36 -14.85 1.80 -12.79
C GLU A 36 -13.60 1.10 -12.19
N ASP A 37 -12.73 0.54 -13.03
CA ASP A 37 -11.47 -0.07 -12.58
C ASP A 37 -10.54 0.97 -11.95
N ALA A 38 -10.47 2.19 -12.51
CA ALA A 38 -9.70 3.28 -11.93
C ALA A 38 -10.23 3.68 -10.54
N VAL A 39 -11.57 3.81 -10.37
CA VAL A 39 -12.16 4.08 -9.05
C VAL A 39 -11.86 2.94 -8.08
N ARG A 40 -12.04 1.68 -8.50
CA ARG A 40 -11.77 0.50 -7.66
C ARG A 40 -10.34 0.50 -7.13
N ARG A 41 -9.36 0.72 -8.02
CA ARG A 41 -7.94 0.77 -7.67
C ARG A 41 -7.62 1.92 -6.72
N ALA A 42 -8.13 3.11 -7.01
CA ALA A 42 -7.98 4.27 -6.12
C ALA A 42 -8.58 4.03 -4.74
N ALA A 43 -9.74 3.36 -4.66
CA ALA A 43 -10.43 3.07 -3.40
C ALA A 43 -9.65 2.06 -2.56
N LEU A 44 -9.16 0.98 -3.18
CA LEU A 44 -8.33 0.00 -2.52
C LEU A 44 -7.02 0.64 -2.01
N GLU A 45 -6.31 1.42 -2.83
CA GLU A 45 -5.09 2.12 -2.38
C GLU A 45 -5.39 3.08 -1.21
N THR A 46 -6.53 3.77 -1.25
CA THR A 46 -6.94 4.66 -0.14
C THR A 46 -7.19 3.86 1.14
N LEU A 47 -7.89 2.71 1.05
CA LEU A 47 -8.14 1.82 2.18
C LEU A 47 -6.84 1.26 2.75
N GLU A 48 -5.92 0.86 1.88
CA GLU A 48 -4.58 0.40 2.25
C GLU A 48 -3.86 1.44 3.12
N HIS A 49 -3.73 2.68 2.64
CA HIS A 49 -3.07 3.74 3.40
C HIS A 49 -3.78 4.04 4.74
N LEU A 50 -5.11 4.09 4.76
CA LEU A 50 -5.87 4.31 6.00
C LEU A 50 -5.60 3.23 7.05
N HIS A 51 -5.53 1.96 6.63
CA HIS A 51 -5.23 0.84 7.52
C HIS A 51 -3.76 0.80 7.95
N LEU A 52 -2.83 1.19 7.08
CA LEU A 52 -1.42 1.33 7.45
C LEU A 52 -1.19 2.45 8.47
N ASP A 53 -1.86 3.59 8.32
CA ASP A 53 -1.74 4.70 9.27
C ASP A 53 -2.28 4.30 10.65
N ARG A 54 -3.38 3.55 10.68
CA ARG A 54 -3.92 2.90 11.88
C ARG A 54 -2.93 1.93 12.51
N LEU A 55 -2.34 1.04 11.71
CA LEU A 55 -1.32 0.09 12.17
C LEU A 55 -0.12 0.81 12.79
N ARG A 56 0.36 1.89 12.16
CA ARG A 56 1.44 2.75 12.67
C ARG A 56 1.06 3.47 13.96
N ALA A 57 -0.21 3.83 14.10
CA ALA A 57 -0.75 4.39 15.35
C ALA A 57 -0.94 3.33 16.46
N GLY A 58 -0.60 2.06 16.21
CA GLY A 58 -0.65 0.98 17.19
C GLY A 58 -1.96 0.19 17.24
N SER A 59 -2.92 0.44 16.33
CA SER A 59 -4.12 -0.41 16.26
C SER A 59 -3.80 -1.69 15.47
N GLY A 60 -3.50 -2.76 16.21
CA GLY A 60 -3.19 -4.08 15.65
C GLY A 60 -4.44 -4.76 15.08
N GLU A 61 -4.78 -4.46 13.82
CA GLU A 61 -5.91 -5.10 13.15
C GLU A 61 -5.50 -6.29 12.29
N LEU A 62 -4.24 -6.43 11.88
CA LEU A 62 -3.80 -7.48 10.94
C LEU A 62 -3.32 -8.74 11.67
N ALA A 63 -3.73 -9.91 11.16
CA ALA A 63 -3.36 -11.22 11.69
C ALA A 63 -2.12 -11.79 10.99
N PRO A 64 -1.24 -12.51 11.70
CA PRO A 64 -0.06 -13.12 11.08
C PRO A 64 -0.47 -14.30 10.19
N LEU A 65 0.22 -14.44 9.06
CA LEU A 65 0.12 -15.60 8.17
C LEU A 65 1.44 -16.36 8.16
N ASP A 66 1.37 -17.69 8.10
CA ASP A 66 2.54 -18.50 7.79
C ASP A 66 2.80 -18.46 6.27
N PRO A 67 3.91 -17.86 5.81
CA PRO A 67 4.20 -17.78 4.37
C PRO A 67 4.33 -19.14 3.69
N MET A 68 4.74 -20.17 4.42
CA MET A 68 4.86 -21.54 3.88
C MET A 68 3.49 -22.16 3.59
N SER A 69 2.44 -21.67 4.25
CA SER A 69 1.07 -22.15 4.08
C SER A 69 0.30 -21.44 2.96
N GLU A 70 0.87 -20.39 2.35
CA GLU A 70 0.18 -19.54 1.36
C GLU A 70 0.55 -19.90 -0.09
N PRO A 71 -0.32 -20.63 -0.85
CA PRO A 71 0.03 -21.12 -2.18
C PRO A 71 0.27 -19.99 -3.20
N ALA A 72 -0.40 -18.85 -3.03
CA ALA A 72 -0.31 -17.69 -3.91
C ALA A 72 1.10 -17.10 -4.00
N ILE A 73 1.96 -17.39 -3.02
CA ILE A 73 3.32 -16.85 -2.92
C ILE A 73 4.40 -17.93 -2.80
N ALA A 74 4.07 -19.21 -2.92
CA ALA A 74 5.04 -20.31 -2.81
C ALA A 74 6.31 -20.10 -3.68
N PRO A 75 6.23 -19.61 -4.93
CA PRO A 75 7.44 -19.29 -5.72
C PRO A 75 8.30 -18.18 -5.12
N HIS A 76 7.67 -17.15 -4.53
CA HIS A 76 8.36 -16.03 -3.89
C HIS A 76 9.08 -16.48 -2.62
N VAL A 77 8.44 -17.32 -1.81
CA VAL A 77 9.02 -17.90 -0.59
C VAL A 77 10.25 -18.74 -0.93
N ALA A 78 10.15 -19.64 -1.92
CA ALA A 78 11.26 -20.45 -2.37
C ALA A 78 12.44 -19.60 -2.88
N TRP A 79 12.14 -18.58 -3.68
CA TRP A 79 13.16 -17.68 -4.23
C TRP A 79 13.84 -16.84 -3.14
N LEU A 80 13.09 -16.24 -2.21
CA LEU A 80 13.62 -15.49 -1.08
C LEU A 80 14.49 -16.36 -0.17
N GLY A 81 14.09 -17.62 0.07
CA GLY A 81 14.90 -18.59 0.79
C GLY A 81 16.27 -18.81 0.13
N GLY A 82 16.30 -18.93 -1.21
CA GLY A 82 17.55 -19.00 -1.99
C GLY A 82 18.39 -17.71 -1.95
N GLN A 83 17.83 -16.60 -1.49
CA GLN A 83 18.53 -15.32 -1.28
C GLN A 83 18.89 -15.07 0.20
N PHE A 84 18.69 -16.06 1.08
CA PHE A 84 18.88 -15.93 2.54
C PHE A 84 18.04 -14.80 3.15
N ARG A 85 16.76 -14.74 2.77
CA ARG A 85 15.81 -13.76 3.29
C ARG A 85 14.60 -14.41 3.93
N GLY A 86 14.22 -13.86 5.09
CA GLY A 86 12.96 -14.16 5.76
C GLY A 86 11.82 -13.37 5.14
N LEU A 87 10.59 -13.88 5.35
CA LEU A 87 9.36 -13.22 4.96
C LEU A 87 8.39 -13.28 6.15
N GLU A 88 7.83 -12.13 6.51
CA GLU A 88 6.73 -12.00 7.45
C GLU A 88 5.53 -11.44 6.70
N ILE A 89 4.34 -11.96 6.98
CA ILE A 89 3.11 -11.51 6.34
C ILE A 89 2.05 -11.34 7.40
N ARG A 90 1.29 -10.25 7.28
CA ARG A 90 0.04 -10.10 8.02
C ARG A 90 -1.06 -9.68 7.06
N ALA A 91 -2.26 -10.21 7.26
CA ALA A 91 -3.41 -9.84 6.47
C ALA A 91 -4.69 -9.85 7.29
N ARG A 92 -5.71 -9.16 6.78
CA ARG A 92 -7.07 -9.27 7.29
C ARG A 92 -8.09 -8.93 6.22
N ALA A 93 -9.18 -9.68 6.23
CA ALA A 93 -10.39 -9.40 5.50
C ALA A 93 -11.29 -8.42 6.26
N PHE A 94 -11.81 -7.44 5.53
CA PHE A 94 -12.64 -6.35 6.01
C PHE A 94 -13.97 -6.30 5.26
N LYS A 95 -15.00 -5.84 5.96
CA LYS A 95 -16.29 -5.53 5.34
C LYS A 95 -16.20 -4.19 4.59
N PRO A 96 -16.89 -4.04 3.45
CA PRO A 96 -17.87 -4.97 2.89
C PRO A 96 -17.29 -6.13 2.06
N GLY A 97 -15.99 -6.13 1.72
CA GLY A 97 -15.42 -7.21 0.92
C GLY A 97 -14.07 -6.88 0.29
N TYR A 98 -13.06 -6.63 1.12
CA TYR A 98 -11.68 -6.43 0.69
C TYR A 98 -10.70 -6.98 1.73
N VAL A 99 -9.46 -7.22 1.32
CA VAL A 99 -8.37 -7.70 2.16
C VAL A 99 -7.24 -6.69 2.11
N VAL A 100 -6.68 -6.35 3.26
CA VAL A 100 -5.40 -5.64 3.37
C VAL A 100 -4.33 -6.64 3.81
N ALA A 101 -3.21 -6.62 3.12
CA ALA A 101 -2.02 -7.39 3.47
C ALA A 101 -0.82 -6.46 3.59
N VAL A 102 0.08 -6.81 4.51
CA VAL A 102 1.41 -6.22 4.64
C VAL A 102 2.42 -7.37 4.65
N ALA A 103 3.52 -7.17 3.97
CA ALA A 103 4.63 -8.10 3.93
C ALA A 103 5.92 -7.37 4.29
N ALA A 104 6.80 -8.07 4.99
CA ALA A 104 8.15 -7.60 5.24
C ALA A 104 9.14 -8.68 4.88
N SER A 105 10.15 -8.31 4.10
CA SER A 105 11.28 -9.18 3.79
C SER A 105 12.54 -8.59 4.41
N ALA A 106 13.31 -9.42 5.11
CA ALA A 106 14.59 -9.05 5.71
C ALA A 106 15.61 -10.15 5.46
N ASP A 107 16.89 -9.85 5.66
CA ASP A 107 17.91 -10.89 5.78
C ASP A 107 17.62 -11.78 7.00
N LEU A 108 18.22 -12.97 7.07
CA LEU A 108 18.01 -13.90 8.19
C LEU A 108 18.45 -13.33 9.56
N ASP A 109 19.32 -12.32 9.58
CA ASP A 109 19.74 -11.59 10.78
C ASP A 109 18.83 -10.38 11.10
N GLY A 110 17.77 -10.16 10.32
CA GLY A 110 16.86 -9.02 10.44
C GLY A 110 17.32 -7.75 9.71
N GLY A 111 18.51 -7.77 9.09
CA GLY A 111 19.05 -6.65 8.32
C GLY A 111 18.27 -6.34 7.05
N ARG A 112 18.43 -5.12 6.53
CA ARG A 112 17.91 -4.70 5.21
C ARG A 112 16.42 -5.00 5.03
N ARG A 113 15.61 -4.77 6.07
CA ARG A 113 14.16 -4.98 6.06
C ARG A 113 13.49 -4.04 5.04
N THR A 114 12.70 -4.61 4.15
CA THR A 114 11.82 -3.90 3.22
C THR A 114 10.38 -4.32 3.43
N GLU A 115 9.45 -3.40 3.19
CA GLU A 115 8.03 -3.60 3.45
C GLU A 115 7.24 -3.32 2.18
N GLY A 116 6.14 -4.04 2.00
CA GLY A 116 5.16 -3.82 0.95
C GLY A 116 3.77 -4.02 1.52
N SER A 117 2.79 -3.40 0.89
CA SER A 117 1.41 -3.43 1.32
C SER A 117 0.47 -3.52 0.12
N ALA A 118 -0.73 -4.02 0.35
CA ALA A 118 -1.74 -4.06 -0.69
C ALA A 118 -3.13 -4.17 -0.10
N ALA A 119 -4.08 -3.44 -0.67
CA ALA A 119 -5.49 -3.79 -0.59
C ALA A 119 -5.99 -4.41 -1.91
N ARG A 120 -6.69 -5.54 -1.83
CA ARG A 120 -7.34 -6.22 -2.96
C ARG A 120 -8.69 -6.83 -2.55
N LEU A 121 -9.51 -7.23 -3.52
CA LEU A 121 -10.79 -7.89 -3.26
C LEU A 121 -10.67 -9.35 -2.76
N GLY A 122 -9.46 -9.93 -2.76
CA GLY A 122 -9.23 -11.30 -2.28
C GLY A 122 -7.85 -11.51 -1.68
N ARG A 123 -7.75 -12.45 -0.74
CA ARG A 123 -6.53 -12.70 0.07
C ARG A 123 -5.32 -13.01 -0.80
N ALA A 124 -5.44 -13.97 -1.71
CA ALA A 124 -4.34 -14.39 -2.58
C ALA A 124 -3.72 -13.21 -3.36
N GLY A 125 -4.57 -12.33 -3.92
CA GLY A 125 -4.11 -11.15 -4.63
C GLY A 125 -3.48 -10.09 -3.73
N ALA A 126 -4.04 -9.86 -2.54
CA ALA A 126 -3.49 -8.90 -1.57
C ALA A 126 -2.11 -9.36 -1.06
N VAL A 127 -2.03 -10.60 -0.59
CA VAL A 127 -0.79 -11.20 -0.08
C VAL A 127 0.30 -11.19 -1.14
N ARG A 128 -0.02 -11.65 -2.36
CA ARG A 128 0.93 -11.65 -3.47
C ARG A 128 1.44 -10.24 -3.79
N ALA A 129 0.54 -9.26 -3.93
CA ALA A 129 0.94 -7.89 -4.25
C ALA A 129 1.82 -7.25 -3.16
N ALA A 130 1.49 -7.46 -1.89
CA ALA A 130 2.30 -6.96 -0.77
C ALA A 130 3.71 -7.58 -0.76
N VAL A 131 3.82 -8.89 -1.02
CA VAL A 131 5.12 -9.59 -1.12
C VAL A 131 5.92 -9.10 -2.33
N GLU A 132 5.29 -8.98 -3.49
CA GLU A 132 5.92 -8.46 -4.70
C GLU A 132 6.44 -7.04 -4.51
N GLU A 133 5.70 -6.18 -3.80
CA GLU A 133 6.15 -4.82 -3.48
C GLU A 133 7.32 -4.81 -2.48
N ALA A 134 7.28 -5.63 -1.42
CA ALA A 134 8.40 -5.75 -0.48
C ALA A 134 9.69 -6.22 -1.20
N MET A 135 9.54 -7.16 -2.13
CA MET A 135 10.62 -7.64 -3.01
C MET A 135 11.10 -6.57 -3.98
N PHE A 136 10.19 -5.81 -4.59
CA PHE A 136 10.53 -4.68 -5.47
C PHE A 136 11.36 -3.63 -4.72
N HIS A 137 10.95 -3.25 -3.50
CA HIS A 137 11.71 -2.34 -2.65
C HIS A 137 13.10 -2.88 -2.32
N TRP A 138 13.23 -4.18 -2.07
CA TRP A 138 14.54 -4.81 -1.85
C TRP A 138 15.41 -4.75 -3.10
N ARG A 139 14.86 -5.12 -4.27
CA ARG A 139 15.60 -5.06 -5.54
C ARG A 139 16.02 -3.64 -5.87
N ASN A 140 15.14 -2.66 -5.69
CA ASN A 140 15.46 -1.24 -5.88
C ASN A 140 16.60 -0.79 -4.95
N MET A 141 16.60 -1.26 -3.70
CA MET A 141 17.68 -0.97 -2.76
C MET A 141 19.02 -1.56 -3.20
N VAL A 142 19.05 -2.82 -3.64
CA VAL A 142 20.27 -3.46 -4.17
C VAL A 142 20.78 -2.73 -5.41
N GLU A 143 19.88 -2.31 -6.31
CA GLU A 143 20.26 -1.55 -7.51
C GLU A 143 20.81 -0.17 -7.15
N LEU A 144 20.20 0.53 -6.17
CA LEU A 144 20.72 1.79 -5.64
C LEU A 144 22.10 1.61 -5.00
N GLU A 145 22.32 0.55 -4.22
CA GLU A 145 23.63 0.24 -3.64
C GLU A 145 24.69 -0.03 -4.71
N ARG A 146 24.32 -0.75 -5.78
CA ARG A 146 25.22 -1.04 -6.90
C ARG A 146 25.55 0.21 -7.72
N ALA A 147 24.57 1.10 -7.90
CA ALA A 147 24.69 2.30 -8.73
C ALA A 147 25.14 3.54 -7.95
N ALA A 148 25.14 3.50 -6.61
CA ALA A 148 25.43 4.66 -5.78
C ALA A 148 26.86 5.16 -6.05
N PRO A 149 27.05 6.47 -6.34
CA PRO A 149 28.36 7.09 -6.22
C PRO A 149 28.85 6.96 -4.78
N ASP A 150 30.16 7.05 -4.59
CA ASP A 150 30.84 6.89 -3.29
C ASP A 150 30.00 7.48 -2.14
N LEU A 151 29.46 6.60 -1.30
CA LEU A 151 28.59 6.98 -0.18
C LEU A 151 29.30 7.99 0.73
N ALA A 152 30.63 7.95 0.82
CA ALA A 152 31.42 8.91 1.60
C ALA A 152 31.32 10.35 1.06
N ALA A 153 31.11 10.51 -0.25
CA ALA A 153 30.99 11.81 -0.92
C ALA A 153 29.58 12.42 -0.86
N MET A 154 28.57 11.67 -0.40
CA MET A 154 27.19 12.16 -0.29
C MET A 154 27.02 13.11 0.91
N ALA A 155 26.04 14.01 0.84
CA ALA A 155 25.67 14.84 2.01
C ALA A 155 25.21 13.95 3.18
N GLU A 156 25.49 14.38 4.42
CA GLU A 156 25.15 13.60 5.63
C GLU A 156 23.68 13.22 5.72
N VAL A 157 22.79 14.14 5.34
CA VAL A 157 21.33 13.90 5.29
C VAL A 157 20.97 12.77 4.35
N ASP A 158 21.63 12.66 3.20
CA ASP A 158 21.35 11.63 2.21
C ASP A 158 21.98 10.29 2.60
N ARG A 159 23.17 10.31 3.21
CA ARG A 159 23.75 9.12 3.85
C ARG A 159 22.84 8.57 4.94
N ALA A 160 22.29 9.42 5.81
CA ALA A 160 21.37 9.02 6.87
C ALA A 160 20.06 8.44 6.29
N ARG A 161 19.54 9.03 5.20
CA ARG A 161 18.38 8.50 4.47
C ARG A 161 18.65 7.13 3.85
N ILE A 162 19.81 6.94 3.22
CA ILE A 162 20.22 5.65 2.66
C ILE A 162 20.40 4.63 3.79
N ALA A 163 21.08 4.96 4.88
CA ALA A 163 21.22 4.06 6.02
C ALA A 163 19.85 3.64 6.61
N ARG A 164 18.91 4.58 6.73
CA ARG A 164 17.53 4.28 7.13
C ARG A 164 16.81 3.39 6.12
N TYR A 165 17.00 3.64 4.83
CA TYR A 165 16.42 2.84 3.75
C TYR A 165 17.00 1.41 3.72
N ARG A 166 18.29 1.25 4.05
CA ARG A 166 19.00 -0.03 4.21
C ARG A 166 18.59 -0.80 5.48
N GLY A 167 17.64 -0.31 6.26
CA GLY A 167 17.23 -0.96 7.51
C GLY A 167 18.33 -0.97 8.59
N ALA A 168 19.33 -0.09 8.50
CA ALA A 168 20.41 0.04 9.50
C ALA A 168 19.96 0.78 10.77
N LEU A 169 18.72 1.26 10.81
CA LEU A 169 18.06 1.75 12.01
C LEU A 169 16.92 0.76 12.36
N PRO A 170 16.77 0.35 13.64
CA PRO A 170 15.63 -0.44 14.08
C PRO A 170 14.35 0.25 13.62
N ARG A 171 13.60 -0.39 12.73
CA ARG A 171 12.22 0.02 12.47
C ARG A 171 11.34 -0.50 13.60
N GLU A 172 10.30 0.26 13.92
CA GLU A 172 9.26 -0.22 14.83
C GLU A 172 8.80 -1.60 14.37
N ILE A 173 9.04 -2.58 15.24
CA ILE A 173 8.43 -3.90 15.14
C ILE A 173 6.93 -3.63 15.11
N TRP A 174 6.25 -4.03 14.03
CA TRP A 174 4.80 -3.87 13.92
C TRP A 174 4.15 -4.27 15.25
N PRO A 175 3.14 -3.53 15.75
CA PRO A 175 2.52 -3.84 17.02
C PRO A 175 2.12 -5.33 17.07
N PRO A 176 2.13 -6.00 18.23
CA PRO A 176 1.82 -7.42 18.32
C PRO A 176 0.58 -7.77 17.49
N ALA A 177 0.70 -8.79 16.65
CA ALA A 177 -0.38 -9.15 15.75
C ALA A 177 -1.56 -9.73 16.53
N ASP A 178 -2.78 -9.47 16.06
CA ASP A 178 -3.95 -10.15 16.58
C ASP A 178 -3.91 -11.61 16.09
N ALA A 179 -4.01 -12.58 17.00
CA ALA A 179 -3.99 -14.01 16.65
C ALA A 179 -5.31 -14.49 16.01
N ARG A 180 -6.25 -13.57 15.75
CA ARG A 180 -7.53 -13.88 15.09
C ARG A 180 -7.33 -14.36 13.66
N ASP A 181 -8.35 -15.08 13.19
CA ASP A 181 -8.41 -15.52 11.79
C ASP A 181 -8.31 -14.31 10.84
N PRO A 182 -7.39 -14.31 9.86
CA PRO A 182 -7.33 -13.31 8.79
C PRO A 182 -8.64 -13.22 8.01
N GLY A 183 -9.45 -14.29 7.99
CA GLY A 183 -10.77 -14.35 7.39
C GLY A 183 -10.76 -14.41 5.86
N GLU A 184 -11.94 -14.69 5.32
CA GLU A 184 -12.24 -14.63 3.88
C GLU A 184 -13.47 -13.76 3.66
N VAL A 185 -13.49 -13.07 2.52
CA VAL A 185 -14.62 -12.23 2.09
C VAL A 185 -14.82 -12.37 0.60
N ASP A 186 -16.09 -12.34 0.21
CA ASP A 186 -16.45 -12.12 -1.17
C ASP A 186 -16.12 -10.68 -1.56
N GLY A 187 -15.68 -10.50 -2.80
CA GLY A 187 -15.36 -9.18 -3.33
C GLY A 187 -16.59 -8.26 -3.33
N THR A 188 -16.38 -6.99 -3.02
CA THR A 188 -17.41 -5.96 -3.10
C THR A 188 -17.26 -5.10 -4.37
N ASP A 189 -18.31 -4.37 -4.74
CA ASP A 189 -18.30 -3.44 -5.86
C ASP A 189 -17.67 -2.09 -5.49
N VAL A 190 -17.62 -1.16 -6.45
CA VAL A 190 -17.04 0.17 -6.24
C VAL A 190 -17.80 1.00 -5.20
N GLU A 191 -19.13 0.88 -5.15
CA GLU A 191 -19.93 1.62 -4.18
C GLU A 191 -19.64 1.15 -2.75
N GLY A 192 -19.56 -0.17 -2.55
CA GLY A 192 -19.16 -0.79 -1.29
C GLY A 192 -17.74 -0.37 -0.87
N LEU A 193 -16.79 -0.33 -1.80
CA LEU A 193 -15.42 0.14 -1.49
C LEU A 193 -15.40 1.61 -1.07
N LEU A 194 -16.09 2.50 -1.78
CA LEU A 194 -16.15 3.92 -1.43
C LEU A 194 -16.87 4.16 -0.10
N ALA A 195 -17.91 3.38 0.20
CA ALA A 195 -18.56 3.40 1.50
C ALA A 195 -17.61 2.94 2.61
N ALA A 196 -16.80 1.90 2.36
CA ALA A 196 -15.76 1.47 3.28
C ALA A 196 -14.72 2.56 3.52
N VAL A 197 -14.26 3.25 2.47
CA VAL A 197 -13.34 4.39 2.61
C VAL A 197 -13.97 5.45 3.53
N ALA A 198 -15.25 5.77 3.35
CA ALA A 198 -15.94 6.78 4.16
C ALA A 198 -16.00 6.38 5.63
N VAL A 199 -16.36 5.12 5.90
CA VAL A 199 -16.43 4.56 7.26
C VAL A 199 -15.06 4.54 7.92
N VAL A 200 -14.02 4.05 7.23
CA VAL A 200 -12.67 3.90 7.80
C VAL A 200 -12.01 5.27 8.01
N SER A 201 -12.20 6.22 7.09
CA SER A 201 -11.66 7.56 7.24
C SER A 201 -12.45 8.43 8.21
N GLY A 202 -13.71 8.10 8.50
CA GLY A 202 -14.64 8.97 9.21
C GLY A 202 -14.98 10.25 8.43
N ARG A 203 -14.75 10.24 7.11
CA ARG A 203 -14.80 11.41 6.23
C ARG A 203 -15.68 11.16 5.02
N ARG A 204 -16.09 12.24 4.36
CA ARG A 204 -16.83 12.16 3.10
C ARG A 204 -15.90 11.71 1.98
N VAL A 205 -16.40 10.88 1.06
CA VAL A 205 -15.58 10.35 -0.05
C VAL A 205 -16.14 10.78 -1.39
N ARG A 206 -15.25 11.25 -2.26
CA ARG A 206 -15.58 11.66 -3.62
C ARG A 206 -14.57 11.10 -4.60
N ALA A 207 -15.05 10.53 -5.70
CA ALA A 207 -14.24 10.11 -6.83
C ALA A 207 -14.39 11.13 -7.98
N PHE A 208 -13.26 11.69 -8.41
CA PHE A 208 -13.12 12.64 -9.50
C PHE A 208 -12.49 11.94 -10.70
N ASP A 209 -13.12 12.07 -11.87
CA ASP A 209 -12.53 11.65 -13.13
C ASP A 209 -11.51 12.70 -13.58
N LEU A 210 -10.27 12.28 -13.75
CA LEU A 210 -9.14 13.07 -14.22
C LEU A 210 -8.66 12.62 -15.61
N THR A 211 -9.48 11.84 -16.32
CA THR A 211 -9.18 11.33 -17.64
C THR A 211 -8.95 12.47 -18.61
N THR A 212 -7.79 12.46 -19.25
CA THR A 212 -7.44 13.38 -20.33
C THR A 212 -7.80 12.72 -21.66
N PRO A 213 -8.78 13.23 -22.43
CA PRO A 213 -9.30 12.57 -23.63
C PRO A 213 -8.21 12.21 -24.66
N GLU A 214 -7.18 13.04 -24.78
CA GLU A 214 -6.06 12.86 -25.71
C GLU A 214 -5.17 11.66 -25.34
N VAL A 215 -5.10 11.30 -24.06
CA VAL A 215 -4.34 10.15 -23.56
C VAL A 215 -5.18 8.87 -23.64
N GLY A 216 -6.51 8.99 -23.47
CA GLY A 216 -7.45 7.88 -23.60
C GLY A 216 -7.38 6.82 -22.49
N VAL A 217 -6.58 7.05 -21.44
CA VAL A 217 -6.47 6.15 -20.27
C VAL A 217 -7.33 6.71 -19.14
N PRO A 218 -8.32 5.95 -18.63
CA PRO A 218 -9.11 6.35 -17.47
C PRO A 218 -8.27 6.60 -16.23
N VAL A 219 -8.40 7.78 -15.62
CA VAL A 219 -7.70 8.16 -14.38
C VAL A 219 -8.71 8.72 -13.40
N VAL A 220 -8.66 8.28 -12.16
CA VAL A 220 -9.54 8.75 -11.08
C VAL A 220 -8.71 9.17 -9.88
N ARG A 221 -9.20 10.18 -9.16
CA ARG A 221 -8.72 10.53 -7.81
C ARG A 221 -9.84 10.47 -6.79
N ILE A 222 -9.58 9.76 -5.70
CA ILE A 222 -10.39 9.80 -4.49
C ILE A 222 -9.93 10.94 -3.61
N HIS A 223 -10.88 11.73 -3.15
CA HIS A 223 -10.69 12.84 -2.25
C HIS A 223 -11.53 12.63 -1.00
N LEU A 224 -10.87 12.74 0.15
CA LEU A 224 -11.47 12.71 1.48
C LEU A 224 -11.78 14.15 1.90
N GLY A 225 -13.06 14.43 2.17
CA GLY A 225 -13.59 15.72 2.64
C GLY A 225 -13.39 15.90 4.13
#